data_AF-I4BWU2-F1
#
_entry.id   AF-I4BWU2-F1
#
_cell.length_a   1.000
_cell.length_b   1.000
_cell.length_c   1.000
_cell.angle_alpha   90.00
_cell.angle_beta   90.00
_cell.angle_gamma   90.00
#
_symmetry.space_group_name_H-M   'P 1'
#
loop_
_entity.id
_entity.type
_entity.pdbx_description
1 polymer ?
#
loop_
_entity_poly.entity_id
_entity_poly.type
_entity_poly.pdbx_seq_one_letter_code
_entity_poly.pdbx_strand_id
1 'polypeptide(L)'
;MSQKIVTCKVVTPMFSRGAQEPIYDKQANAHVYPFELRPQSVKGVLRFWFRAVAPLVIDVHKLKTTKDDKDEKMDLNRYDQKDNNKTYDGLKLIESLIFGSQDVKAPFGLTVEWNDRGKPIGFFNKEDKKCKFFSNIFGTYNKNTEQANSQPKKIRFDNVNYALYGLYDSSSGNRRMYSFLPVNSTLNITFFIKDESVWPVIHGLLKLASVFSGFGAKTRKGFGEFEIIKITGDDGSQEATFSRDSFFCAKNSDEACVKKFINEVANSISKFAETYNERHKDSSFILEQTKFNDVPEFPNFTDNIIYVPHNLSCQSTKFLFERLYKTTKDHKGLYPQAKQELRKCESRDCINDLISALEGQKEKEKVKIPPTILGLPLQYYNLKPKKTKIKDFNKLKITIYSSLAGLADDETGRKASPLFVSIHRRNDKWFPVFLILPSQMTNKRLDDGIILEREVSFDNHSGPNNSYQSENKSTQCSINEDFTITAYEDFKKLKEILEKISQGGR
;
A
#
# COMPACT_ATOMS: atom_id res chain seq x y z
N MET A 1 3.36 -30.77 -15.49
CA MET A 1 3.60 -29.70 -14.51
C MET A 1 4.94 -29.14 -14.88
N SER A 2 5.00 -27.89 -15.35
CA SER A 2 6.27 -27.22 -15.60
C SER A 2 6.72 -26.45 -14.38
N GLN A 3 8.00 -26.10 -14.33
CA GLN A 3 8.57 -25.20 -13.37
C GLN A 3 9.25 -24.01 -14.07
N LYS A 4 9.07 -22.85 -13.45
CA LYS A 4 9.63 -21.57 -13.88
C LYS A 4 10.33 -20.92 -12.71
N ILE A 5 11.65 -20.76 -12.79
CA ILE A 5 12.44 -20.08 -11.77
C ILE A 5 12.63 -18.64 -12.18
N VAL A 6 12.07 -17.71 -11.41
CA VAL A 6 12.25 -16.27 -11.60
C VAL A 6 13.26 -15.77 -10.59
N THR A 7 14.45 -15.39 -11.06
CA THR A 7 15.46 -14.74 -10.24
C THR A 7 15.24 -13.23 -10.27
N CYS A 8 15.02 -12.68 -9.09
CA CYS A 8 14.82 -11.27 -8.83
C CYS A 8 16.00 -10.68 -8.07
N LYS A 9 16.28 -9.41 -8.30
CA LYS A 9 17.22 -8.61 -7.51
C LYS A 9 16.49 -7.49 -6.80
N VAL A 10 16.76 -7.30 -5.51
CA VAL A 10 16.13 -6.27 -4.67
C VAL A 10 16.66 -4.89 -5.07
N VAL A 11 15.75 -3.97 -5.38
CA VAL A 11 16.06 -2.59 -5.82
C VAL A 11 15.94 -1.62 -4.65
N THR A 12 14.93 -1.78 -3.81
CA THR A 12 14.78 -1.01 -2.58
C THR A 12 14.59 -1.93 -1.38
N PRO A 13 14.95 -1.49 -0.16
CA PRO A 13 15.01 -2.37 1.01
C PRO A 13 13.68 -3.07 1.24
N MET A 14 13.71 -4.40 1.36
CA MET A 14 12.50 -5.21 1.48
C MET A 14 12.27 -5.55 2.94
N PHE A 15 11.19 -5.04 3.52
CA PHE A 15 10.79 -5.34 4.88
C PHE A 15 9.76 -6.45 4.89
N SER A 16 10.03 -7.55 5.57
CA SER A 16 9.02 -8.59 5.76
C SER A 16 9.25 -9.29 7.09
N ARG A 17 8.16 -9.76 7.69
CA ARG A 17 8.19 -10.67 8.84
C ARG A 17 7.14 -11.73 8.64
N GLY A 18 7.37 -12.93 9.15
CA GLY A 18 6.33 -13.93 9.27
C GLY A 18 5.89 -14.13 10.72
N ALA A 19 5.56 -15.38 11.04
CA ALA A 19 5.01 -15.79 12.31
C ALA A 19 6.09 -16.13 13.35
N GLN A 20 7.36 -16.14 12.95
CA GLN A 20 8.45 -16.39 13.88
C GLN A 20 8.54 -15.28 14.93
N GLU A 21 8.70 -15.68 16.19
CA GLU A 21 8.91 -14.75 17.31
C GLU A 21 10.22 -13.95 17.14
N PRO A 22 10.26 -12.69 17.59
CA PRO A 22 11.41 -11.84 17.38
C PRO A 22 12.56 -12.22 18.32
N ILE A 23 13.77 -12.33 17.77
CA ILE A 23 14.97 -12.77 18.49
C ILE A 23 15.72 -11.53 19.00
N TYR A 24 16.21 -11.58 20.24
CA TYR A 24 16.99 -10.47 20.78
C TYR A 24 18.32 -10.29 20.03
N ASP A 25 18.50 -9.12 19.43
CA ASP A 25 19.73 -8.74 18.72
C ASP A 25 20.50 -7.70 19.56
N LYS A 26 21.74 -8.06 19.92
CA LYS A 26 22.62 -7.20 20.74
C LYS A 26 23.02 -5.90 20.05
N GLN A 27 23.14 -5.90 18.71
CA GLN A 27 23.51 -4.70 17.94
C GLN A 27 22.33 -3.74 17.82
N ALA A 28 21.12 -4.28 17.62
CA ALA A 28 19.89 -3.50 17.58
C ALA A 28 19.41 -3.06 18.97
N ASN A 29 19.85 -3.73 20.03
CA ASN A 29 19.36 -3.54 21.40
C ASN A 29 17.81 -3.66 21.47
N ALA A 30 17.29 -4.68 20.78
CA ALA A 30 15.86 -4.90 20.57
C ALA A 30 15.59 -6.36 20.16
N HIS A 31 14.33 -6.78 20.29
CA HIS A 31 13.84 -7.99 19.66
C HIS A 31 13.57 -7.73 18.17
N VAL A 32 14.24 -8.48 17.29
CA VAL A 32 14.19 -8.29 15.84
C VAL A 32 13.40 -9.43 15.21
N TYR A 33 12.36 -9.10 14.46
CA TYR A 33 11.66 -10.07 13.63
C TYR A 33 12.57 -10.52 12.48
N PRO A 34 12.82 -11.82 12.32
CA PRO A 34 13.57 -12.36 11.19
C PRO A 34 12.86 -12.03 9.87
N PHE A 35 13.66 -11.81 8.83
CA PHE A 35 13.14 -11.54 7.50
C PHE A 35 12.58 -12.84 6.93
N GLU A 36 11.32 -12.80 6.51
CA GLU A 36 10.64 -13.96 5.93
C GLU A 36 9.70 -13.46 4.83
N LEU A 37 9.96 -13.81 3.57
CA LEU A 37 9.04 -13.57 2.47
C LEU A 37 8.27 -14.84 2.15
N ARG A 38 6.99 -14.88 2.53
CA ARG A 38 6.15 -16.07 2.39
C ARG A 38 5.63 -16.22 0.95
N PRO A 39 5.54 -17.45 0.43
CA PRO A 39 4.87 -17.72 -0.83
C PRO A 39 3.47 -17.11 -0.94
N GLN A 40 2.70 -17.16 0.16
CA GLN A 40 1.35 -16.59 0.22
C GLN A 40 1.34 -15.06 0.10
N SER A 41 2.39 -14.37 0.56
CA SER A 41 2.53 -12.93 0.39
C SER A 41 2.76 -12.57 -1.08
N VAL A 42 3.57 -13.35 -1.79
CA VAL A 42 3.78 -13.19 -3.24
C VAL A 42 2.47 -13.43 -3.99
N LYS A 43 1.76 -14.54 -3.70
CA LYS A 43 0.42 -14.81 -4.27
C LYS A 43 -0.56 -13.68 -4.00
N GLY A 44 -0.58 -13.14 -2.78
CA GLY A 44 -1.45 -12.02 -2.40
C GLY A 44 -1.17 -10.75 -3.21
N VAL A 45 0.09 -10.42 -3.47
CA VAL A 45 0.47 -9.27 -4.32
C VAL A 45 0.06 -9.51 -5.77
N LEU A 46 0.31 -10.69 -6.33
CA LEU A 46 -0.13 -11.03 -7.69
C LEU A 46 -1.66 -10.97 -7.83
N ARG A 47 -2.38 -11.49 -6.83
CA ARG A 47 -3.85 -11.45 -6.76
C ARG A 47 -4.39 -10.02 -6.66
N PHE A 48 -3.73 -9.15 -5.89
CA PHE A 48 -4.08 -7.73 -5.83
C PHE A 48 -3.95 -7.07 -7.22
N TRP A 49 -2.81 -7.26 -7.88
CA TRP A 49 -2.57 -6.69 -9.21
C TRP A 49 -3.49 -7.29 -10.27
N PHE A 50 -3.85 -8.57 -10.14
CA PHE A 50 -4.87 -9.20 -10.99
C PHE A 50 -6.21 -8.47 -10.90
N ARG A 51 -6.72 -8.27 -9.68
CA ARG A 51 -7.97 -7.53 -9.46
C ARG A 51 -7.90 -6.10 -9.98
N ALA A 52 -6.73 -5.47 -9.94
CA ALA A 52 -6.57 -4.11 -10.47
C ALA A 52 -6.64 -4.06 -12.01
N VAL A 53 -6.21 -5.11 -12.71
CA VAL A 53 -6.13 -5.15 -14.19
C VAL A 53 -7.37 -5.79 -14.82
N ALA A 54 -7.94 -6.83 -14.23
CA ALA A 54 -9.08 -7.56 -14.80
C ALA A 54 -10.25 -6.68 -15.27
N PRO A 55 -10.64 -5.60 -14.55
CA PRO A 55 -11.70 -4.69 -15.00
C PRO A 55 -11.47 -4.02 -16.36
N LEU A 56 -10.23 -4.01 -16.88
CA LEU A 56 -9.93 -3.47 -18.20
C LEU A 56 -10.46 -4.33 -19.35
N VAL A 57 -10.70 -5.61 -19.13
CA VAL A 57 -10.95 -6.60 -20.19
C VAL A 57 -12.16 -7.49 -19.95
N ILE A 58 -12.69 -7.52 -18.73
CA ILE A 58 -13.94 -8.24 -18.42
C ILE A 58 -14.91 -7.36 -17.62
N ASP A 59 -16.21 -7.61 -17.77
CA ASP A 59 -17.20 -7.15 -16.80
C ASP A 59 -17.02 -7.95 -15.51
N VAL A 60 -16.54 -7.29 -14.45
CA VAL A 60 -16.32 -7.92 -13.15
C VAL A 60 -17.59 -8.28 -12.42
N HIS A 61 -18.72 -7.62 -12.74
CA HIS A 61 -19.97 -7.80 -12.01
C HIS A 61 -20.78 -8.97 -12.54
N LYS A 62 -20.70 -9.25 -13.84
CA LYS A 62 -21.62 -10.17 -14.53
C LYS A 62 -20.90 -11.21 -15.38
N LEU A 63 -21.60 -12.31 -15.61
CA LEU A 63 -21.26 -13.33 -16.59
C LEU A 63 -22.38 -13.35 -17.65
N LYS A 64 -22.03 -13.76 -18.87
CA LYS A 64 -23.00 -14.06 -19.91
C LYS A 64 -23.61 -15.43 -19.62
N THR A 65 -24.89 -15.42 -19.26
CA THR A 65 -25.70 -16.63 -19.08
C THR A 65 -26.59 -16.82 -20.30
N THR A 66 -26.48 -17.97 -20.96
CA THR A 66 -27.42 -18.36 -22.02
C THR A 66 -28.55 -19.18 -21.42
N LYS A 67 -29.57 -18.52 -20.85
CA LYS A 67 -31.00 -18.89 -20.82
C LYS A 67 -31.75 -18.39 -19.58
N ASP A 68 -33.01 -18.02 -19.83
CA ASP A 68 -34.14 -17.86 -18.89
C ASP A 68 -34.60 -19.18 -18.23
N ASP A 69 -33.70 -20.16 -17.99
CA ASP A 69 -34.09 -21.41 -17.34
C ASP A 69 -33.92 -21.30 -15.82
N LYS A 70 -35.06 -21.17 -15.15
CA LYS A 70 -35.20 -21.15 -13.68
C LYS A 70 -34.72 -22.43 -12.98
N ASP A 71 -34.29 -23.45 -13.72
CA ASP A 71 -34.07 -24.81 -13.22
C ASP A 71 -32.61 -25.30 -13.24
N GLU A 72 -31.63 -24.48 -13.65
CA GLU A 72 -30.21 -24.79 -13.44
C GLU A 72 -29.55 -23.88 -12.39
N LYS A 73 -30.10 -23.95 -11.18
CA LYS A 73 -29.42 -23.55 -9.94
C LYS A 73 -28.27 -24.50 -9.55
N MET A 74 -27.78 -25.37 -10.45
CA MET A 74 -27.06 -26.57 -10.02
C MET A 74 -25.52 -26.52 -10.08
N ASP A 75 -24.87 -25.50 -10.67
CA ASP A 75 -23.39 -25.39 -10.60
C ASP A 75 -22.82 -24.04 -10.11
N LEU A 76 -23.65 -22.99 -10.03
CA LEU A 76 -23.29 -21.72 -9.40
C LEU A 76 -23.40 -21.75 -7.86
N ASN A 77 -24.02 -22.79 -7.29
CA ASN A 77 -24.17 -22.95 -5.84
C ASN A 77 -22.89 -23.45 -5.14
N ARG A 78 -21.87 -23.88 -5.89
CA ARG A 78 -20.56 -24.30 -5.35
C ARG A 78 -19.63 -23.15 -4.98
N TYR A 79 -19.95 -21.92 -5.37
CA TYR A 79 -19.18 -20.73 -5.02
C TYR A 79 -19.83 -20.03 -3.83
N ASP A 80 -19.39 -20.39 -2.63
CA ASP A 80 -19.53 -19.69 -1.34
C ASP A 80 -20.80 -18.82 -1.16
N GLN A 81 -21.95 -19.49 -0.96
CA GLN A 81 -23.28 -18.90 -0.76
C GLN A 81 -23.49 -18.30 0.65
N LYS A 82 -22.67 -17.34 1.07
CA LYS A 82 -22.90 -16.64 2.35
C LYS A 82 -23.19 -15.15 2.28
N ASP A 83 -23.00 -14.49 1.13
CA ASP A 83 -23.34 -13.07 0.98
C ASP A 83 -24.47 -12.87 -0.04
N ASN A 84 -25.65 -12.50 0.46
CA ASN A 84 -26.89 -12.23 -0.30
C ASN A 84 -26.84 -10.94 -1.15
N ASN A 85 -25.69 -10.56 -1.70
CA ASN A 85 -25.56 -9.51 -2.71
C ASN A 85 -24.39 -9.84 -3.66
N LYS A 86 -24.71 -10.56 -4.76
CA LYS A 86 -23.76 -10.94 -5.81
C LYS A 86 -23.29 -9.73 -6.62
N THR A 87 -22.25 -9.04 -6.16
CA THR A 87 -21.74 -7.84 -6.85
C THR A 87 -20.61 -8.16 -7.83
N TYR A 88 -19.97 -9.35 -7.81
CA TYR A 88 -18.71 -9.57 -8.57
C TYR A 88 -18.53 -10.97 -9.18
N ASP A 89 -19.57 -11.52 -9.81
CA ASP A 89 -19.55 -12.89 -10.32
C ASP A 89 -18.42 -13.12 -11.34
N GLY A 90 -18.25 -12.19 -12.28
CA GLY A 90 -17.19 -12.24 -13.30
C GLY A 90 -15.79 -12.28 -12.69
N LEU A 91 -15.49 -11.36 -11.78
CA LEU A 91 -14.18 -11.28 -11.12
C LEU A 91 -13.89 -12.50 -10.24
N LYS A 92 -14.87 -12.97 -9.47
CA LYS A 92 -14.71 -14.12 -8.57
C LYS A 92 -14.41 -15.40 -9.34
N LEU A 93 -15.13 -15.62 -10.45
CA LEU A 93 -14.90 -16.78 -11.30
C LEU A 93 -13.48 -16.77 -11.88
N ILE A 94 -13.08 -15.71 -12.60
CA ILE A 94 -11.75 -15.68 -13.23
C ILE A 94 -10.62 -15.73 -12.20
N GLU A 95 -10.81 -15.10 -11.04
CA GLU A 95 -9.85 -15.15 -9.95
C GLU A 95 -9.68 -16.56 -9.41
N SER A 96 -10.78 -17.29 -9.23
CA SER A 96 -10.73 -18.69 -8.76
C SER A 96 -10.04 -19.62 -9.75
N LEU A 97 -10.24 -19.38 -11.05
CA LEU A 97 -9.59 -20.17 -12.11
C LEU A 97 -8.07 -19.96 -12.12
N ILE A 98 -7.59 -18.75 -11.84
CA ILE A 98 -6.16 -18.42 -11.88
C ILE A 98 -5.46 -18.67 -10.55
N PHE A 99 -6.08 -18.29 -9.43
CA PHE A 99 -5.47 -18.30 -8.09
C PHE A 99 -6.03 -19.36 -7.15
N GLY A 100 -7.08 -20.07 -7.55
CA GLY A 100 -7.84 -20.97 -6.69
C GLY A 100 -8.84 -20.25 -5.77
N SER A 101 -9.67 -21.04 -5.12
CA SER A 101 -10.63 -20.66 -4.07
C SER A 101 -10.61 -21.72 -2.96
N GLN A 102 -11.60 -21.70 -2.05
CA GLN A 102 -11.78 -22.80 -1.10
C GLN A 102 -12.17 -24.10 -1.80
N ASP A 103 -12.91 -24.00 -2.90
CA ASP A 103 -13.45 -25.14 -3.65
C ASP A 103 -12.60 -25.52 -4.88
N VAL A 104 -11.80 -24.58 -5.39
CA VAL A 104 -10.98 -24.75 -6.60
C VAL A 104 -9.50 -24.68 -6.24
N LYS A 105 -8.74 -25.74 -6.54
CA LYS A 105 -7.28 -25.72 -6.35
C LYS A 105 -6.63 -24.78 -7.37
N ALA A 106 -5.70 -23.95 -6.89
CA ALA A 106 -4.92 -23.09 -7.78
C ALA A 106 -4.16 -23.93 -8.83
N PRO A 107 -4.16 -23.52 -10.12
CA PRO A 107 -3.41 -24.19 -11.19
C PRO A 107 -1.89 -23.98 -11.08
N PHE A 108 -1.42 -23.31 -10.03
CA PHE A 108 0.01 -23.15 -9.77
C PHE A 108 0.37 -23.14 -8.27
N GLY A 109 1.53 -23.69 -7.95
CA GLY A 109 2.24 -23.57 -6.68
C GLY A 109 3.39 -22.57 -6.80
N LEU A 110 3.92 -22.09 -5.67
CA LEU A 110 5.19 -21.36 -5.68
C LEU A 110 5.98 -21.54 -4.39
N THR A 111 7.30 -21.46 -4.49
CA THR A 111 8.25 -21.33 -3.37
C THR A 111 9.10 -20.08 -3.53
N VAL A 112 9.68 -19.62 -2.43
CA VAL A 112 10.49 -18.40 -2.38
C VAL A 112 11.75 -18.67 -1.59
N GLU A 113 12.90 -18.33 -2.16
CA GLU A 113 14.22 -18.54 -1.57
C GLU A 113 15.07 -17.26 -1.72
N TRP A 114 15.96 -17.00 -0.77
CA TRP A 114 16.87 -15.85 -0.81
C TRP A 114 18.21 -16.21 -0.17
N ASN A 115 19.28 -15.57 -0.66
CA ASN A 115 20.64 -15.94 -0.26
C ASN A 115 21.17 -15.12 0.94
N ASP A 116 20.57 -13.95 1.21
CA ASP A 116 21.10 -13.02 2.22
C ASP A 116 20.40 -13.15 3.58
N ARG A 117 21.18 -13.02 4.65
CA ARG A 117 20.61 -12.91 6.00
C ARG A 117 19.97 -11.53 6.18
N GLY A 118 18.75 -11.52 6.71
CA GLY A 118 18.04 -10.29 7.06
C GLY A 118 18.84 -9.45 8.06
N LYS A 119 18.80 -8.12 7.91
CA LYS A 119 19.50 -7.17 8.78
C LYS A 119 18.49 -6.35 9.58
N PRO A 120 18.72 -6.03 10.86
CA PRO A 120 17.83 -5.14 11.60
C PRO A 120 17.74 -3.77 10.91
N ILE A 121 16.55 -3.14 10.92
CA ILE A 121 16.38 -1.81 10.33
C ILE A 121 17.13 -0.71 11.08
N GLY A 122 17.50 -0.94 12.35
CA GLY A 122 18.09 0.09 13.19
C GLY A 122 18.54 -0.42 14.56
N PHE A 123 18.67 0.50 15.50
CA PHE A 123 19.01 0.20 16.89
C PHE A 123 18.34 1.19 17.85
N PHE A 124 18.08 0.75 19.08
CA PHE A 124 17.61 1.63 20.16
C PHE A 124 18.80 2.18 20.96
N ASN A 125 18.93 3.51 20.99
CA ASN A 125 19.96 4.16 21.80
C ASN A 125 19.64 3.96 23.30
N LYS A 126 20.68 3.64 24.10
CA LYS A 126 20.55 3.42 25.54
C LYS A 126 20.16 4.69 26.29
N GLU A 127 20.64 5.85 25.85
CA GLU A 127 20.46 7.14 26.51
C GLU A 127 19.05 7.71 26.29
N ASP A 128 18.68 7.98 25.04
CA ASP A 128 17.42 8.64 24.68
C ASP A 128 16.25 7.65 24.48
N LYS A 129 16.52 6.34 24.52
CA LYS A 129 15.57 5.24 24.25
C LYS A 129 14.86 5.32 22.90
N LYS A 130 15.32 6.17 21.97
CA LYS A 130 14.75 6.32 20.63
C LYS A 130 15.37 5.32 19.65
N CYS A 131 14.55 4.87 18.70
CA CYS A 131 15.01 4.10 17.55
C CYS A 131 15.81 5.01 16.61
N LYS A 132 16.98 4.54 16.17
CA LYS A 132 17.84 5.16 15.17
C LYS A 132 18.02 4.18 14.03
N PHE A 133 17.99 4.66 12.79
CA PHE A 133 18.05 3.81 11.60
C PHE A 133 19.47 3.72 11.06
N PHE A 134 19.84 2.53 10.56
CA PHE A 134 21.14 2.38 9.90
C PHE A 134 21.14 3.08 8.54
N SER A 135 22.20 3.81 8.23
CA SER A 135 22.34 4.47 6.91
C SER A 135 22.46 3.50 5.75
N ASN A 136 22.92 2.28 6.01
CA ASN A 136 23.14 1.26 4.99
C ASN A 136 21.85 0.56 4.53
N ILE A 137 20.68 0.92 5.09
CA ILE A 137 19.37 0.45 4.62
C ILE A 137 19.29 0.61 3.10
N PHE A 138 19.69 1.76 2.57
CA PHE A 138 19.63 2.08 1.13
C PHE A 138 20.89 1.70 0.33
N GLY A 139 21.78 0.88 0.91
CA GLY A 139 23.03 0.49 0.27
C GLY A 139 24.06 1.63 0.23
N THR A 140 24.94 1.70 1.22
CA THR A 140 26.21 2.42 1.07
C THR A 140 27.29 1.39 0.77
N TYR A 141 27.50 1.09 -0.51
CA TYR A 141 28.58 0.23 -0.97
C TYR A 141 29.75 1.11 -1.42
N ASN A 142 30.64 1.48 -0.50
CA ASN A 142 31.98 1.94 -0.89
C ASN A 142 32.83 0.69 -1.10
N LYS A 143 33.16 0.37 -2.37
CA LYS A 143 34.08 -0.73 -2.75
C LYS A 143 35.50 -0.56 -2.18
N ASN A 144 35.85 0.60 -1.63
CA ASN A 144 37.22 0.92 -1.20
C ASN A 144 37.50 0.75 0.29
N THR A 145 36.62 0.07 1.04
CA THR A 145 36.92 -0.27 2.44
C THR A 145 36.65 -1.75 2.69
N GLU A 146 37.50 -2.60 2.12
CA GLU A 146 37.81 -3.94 2.65
C GLU A 146 38.59 -3.79 3.97
N GLN A 147 37.95 -3.24 4.99
CA GLN A 147 38.34 -3.48 6.37
C GLN A 147 37.16 -4.12 7.09
N ALA A 148 37.02 -5.42 6.80
CA ALA A 148 36.50 -6.38 7.76
C ALA A 148 37.18 -6.09 9.12
N ASN A 149 36.38 -5.98 10.18
CA ASN A 149 36.73 -5.75 11.59
C ASN A 149 36.56 -4.33 12.17
N SER A 150 36.02 -3.36 11.45
CA SER A 150 35.50 -2.14 12.11
C SER A 150 33.98 -2.18 12.20
N GLN A 151 33.44 -2.07 13.42
CA GLN A 151 32.01 -1.96 13.68
C GLN A 151 31.39 -0.95 12.70
N PRO A 152 30.18 -1.21 12.15
CA PRO A 152 29.54 -0.28 11.23
C PRO A 152 29.49 1.10 11.90
N LYS A 153 30.24 2.07 11.34
CA LYS A 153 30.20 3.46 11.82
C LYS A 153 28.72 3.84 11.86
N LYS A 154 28.22 4.17 13.05
CA LYS A 154 26.83 4.56 13.33
C LYS A 154 26.49 5.88 12.61
N ILE A 155 26.40 5.84 11.28
CA ILE A 155 25.99 6.98 10.47
C ILE A 155 24.46 7.00 10.49
N ARG A 156 23.93 8.12 10.96
CA ARG A 156 22.51 8.29 11.32
C ARG A 156 21.65 8.50 10.09
N PHE A 157 20.47 7.90 10.08
CA PHE A 157 19.44 8.13 9.06
C PHE A 157 18.09 8.47 9.68
N ASP A 158 18.07 9.53 10.50
CA ASP A 158 16.90 9.94 11.30
C ASP A 158 15.84 10.70 10.47
N ASN A 159 16.11 10.93 9.17
CA ASN A 159 15.28 11.78 8.32
C ASN A 159 14.11 11.06 7.65
N VAL A 160 13.97 9.73 7.72
CA VAL A 160 12.88 8.99 7.03
C VAL A 160 11.92 8.28 7.97
N ASN A 161 11.92 8.63 9.26
CA ASN A 161 11.11 7.98 10.29
C ASN A 161 9.63 7.88 9.91
N TYR A 162 9.11 8.87 9.19
CA TYR A 162 7.75 8.89 8.68
C TYR A 162 7.44 7.73 7.71
N ALA A 163 8.41 7.35 6.87
CA ALA A 163 8.27 6.25 5.92
C ALA A 163 8.30 4.89 6.64
N LEU A 164 9.18 4.78 7.65
CA LEU A 164 9.45 3.56 8.42
C LEU A 164 8.53 3.36 9.64
N TYR A 165 7.65 4.30 9.95
CA TYR A 165 6.70 4.20 11.05
C TYR A 165 5.90 2.88 11.00
N GLY A 166 5.81 2.18 12.12
CA GLY A 166 5.16 0.87 12.24
C GLY A 166 6.04 -0.33 11.87
N LEU A 167 7.32 -0.13 11.53
CA LEU A 167 8.32 -1.20 11.42
C LEU A 167 9.15 -1.37 12.71
N TYR A 168 8.83 -0.60 13.75
CA TYR A 168 9.43 -0.67 15.07
C TYR A 168 8.41 -0.25 16.12
N ASP A 169 8.60 -0.74 17.34
CA ASP A 169 7.84 -0.35 18.52
C ASP A 169 8.82 0.15 19.60
N SER A 170 8.57 1.36 20.07
CA SER A 170 9.34 2.03 21.13
C SER A 170 8.63 2.03 22.48
N SER A 171 7.53 1.27 22.65
CA SER A 171 6.83 1.14 23.92
C SER A 171 7.76 0.62 25.02
N SER A 172 7.66 1.21 26.21
CA SER A 172 8.55 0.92 27.34
C SER A 172 8.38 -0.55 27.76
N GLY A 173 9.42 -1.36 27.55
CA GLY A 173 9.47 -2.77 27.95
C GLY A 173 9.40 -3.76 26.80
N ASN A 174 9.02 -3.34 25.58
CA ASN A 174 8.85 -4.25 24.45
C ASN A 174 9.44 -3.69 23.14
N ARG A 175 10.74 -3.39 23.16
CA ARG A 175 11.46 -2.84 21.99
C ARG A 175 11.52 -3.89 20.89
N ARG A 176 10.74 -3.68 19.84
CA ARG A 176 10.67 -4.58 18.68
C ARG A 176 10.99 -3.84 17.40
N MET A 177 11.59 -4.52 16.44
CA MET A 177 11.76 -3.98 15.09
C MET A 177 11.79 -5.07 14.03
N TYR A 178 11.60 -4.67 12.78
CA TYR A 178 11.72 -5.56 11.63
C TYR A 178 13.20 -5.75 11.27
N SER A 179 13.50 -6.83 10.57
CA SER A 179 14.66 -6.90 9.71
C SER A 179 14.26 -6.71 8.24
N PHE A 180 15.25 -6.54 7.38
CA PHE A 180 15.07 -6.31 5.96
C PHE A 180 16.06 -7.11 5.13
N LEU A 181 15.64 -7.46 3.91
CA LEU A 181 16.52 -7.96 2.86
C LEU A 181 17.19 -6.76 2.16
N PRO A 182 18.54 -6.68 2.13
CA PRO A 182 19.26 -5.54 1.57
C PRO A 182 19.04 -5.30 0.07
N VAL A 183 19.35 -4.08 -0.37
CA VAL A 183 19.46 -3.76 -1.80
C VAL A 183 20.54 -4.63 -2.45
N ASN A 184 20.29 -5.06 -3.68
CA ASN A 184 21.07 -6.00 -4.49
C ASN A 184 21.03 -7.47 -4.03
N SER A 185 20.33 -7.79 -2.95
CA SER A 185 20.07 -9.18 -2.59
C SER A 185 19.31 -9.92 -3.69
N THR A 186 19.59 -11.21 -3.85
CA THR A 186 18.90 -12.07 -4.81
C THR A 186 17.79 -12.85 -4.13
N LEU A 187 16.64 -12.91 -4.80
CA LEU A 187 15.45 -13.65 -4.44
C LEU A 187 15.05 -14.55 -5.60
N ASN A 188 14.89 -15.85 -5.38
CA ASN A 188 14.34 -16.78 -6.35
C ASN A 188 12.88 -17.07 -6.02
N ILE A 189 12.00 -16.95 -7.02
CA ILE A 189 10.60 -17.35 -6.93
C ILE A 189 10.41 -18.49 -7.92
N THR A 190 10.17 -19.70 -7.41
CA THR A 190 9.95 -20.88 -8.24
C THR A 190 8.46 -21.12 -8.35
N PHE A 191 7.93 -21.06 -9.57
CA PHE A 191 6.53 -21.38 -9.87
C PHE A 191 6.44 -22.82 -10.36
N PHE A 192 5.45 -23.56 -9.86
CA PHE A 192 5.11 -24.91 -10.30
C PHE A 192 3.76 -24.84 -11.01
N ILE A 193 3.75 -24.95 -12.33
CA ILE A 193 2.60 -24.62 -13.18
C ILE A 193 1.95 -25.93 -13.66
N LYS A 194 0.68 -26.12 -13.30
CA LYS A 194 -0.12 -27.25 -13.75
C LYS A 194 -0.79 -26.95 -15.08
N ASP A 195 -1.31 -25.72 -15.22
CA ASP A 195 -1.95 -25.22 -16.44
C ASP A 195 -1.12 -24.09 -17.04
N GLU A 196 -0.45 -24.36 -18.17
CA GLU A 196 0.41 -23.39 -18.85
C GLU A 196 -0.34 -22.13 -19.30
N SER A 197 -1.67 -22.19 -19.47
CA SER A 197 -2.45 -21.04 -19.90
C SER A 197 -2.44 -19.89 -18.88
N VAL A 198 -2.12 -20.18 -17.60
CA VAL A 198 -2.02 -19.14 -16.56
C VAL A 198 -0.67 -18.45 -16.52
N TRP A 199 0.39 -19.03 -17.09
CA TRP A 199 1.75 -18.47 -17.01
C TRP A 199 1.83 -17.05 -17.59
N PRO A 200 1.27 -16.75 -18.79
CA PRO A 200 1.31 -15.39 -19.32
C PRO A 200 0.69 -14.35 -18.38
N VAL A 201 -0.40 -14.71 -17.70
CA VAL A 201 -1.06 -13.85 -16.72
C VAL A 201 -0.16 -13.65 -15.50
N ILE A 202 0.32 -14.73 -14.89
CA ILE A 202 1.18 -14.66 -13.70
C ILE A 202 2.47 -13.88 -13.98
N HIS A 203 3.09 -14.13 -15.13
CA HIS A 203 4.27 -13.41 -15.57
C HIS A 203 3.97 -11.92 -15.77
N GLY A 204 2.89 -11.56 -16.48
CA GLY A 204 2.47 -10.17 -16.65
C GLY A 204 2.24 -9.44 -15.32
N LEU A 205 1.58 -10.10 -14.37
CA LEU A 205 1.34 -9.56 -13.03
C LEU A 205 2.64 -9.40 -12.23
N LEU A 206 3.59 -10.31 -12.38
CA LEU A 206 4.90 -10.20 -11.73
C LEU A 206 5.70 -9.03 -12.30
N LYS A 207 5.63 -8.78 -13.62
CA LYS A 207 6.20 -7.57 -14.23
C LYS A 207 5.55 -6.32 -13.66
N LEU A 208 4.22 -6.31 -13.55
CA LEU A 208 3.47 -5.16 -13.03
C LEU A 208 3.83 -4.86 -11.56
N ALA A 209 3.94 -5.90 -10.75
CA ALA A 209 4.41 -5.80 -9.36
C ALA A 209 5.84 -5.26 -9.27
N SER A 210 6.73 -5.67 -10.17
CA SER A 210 8.10 -5.15 -10.25
C SER A 210 8.12 -3.67 -10.66
N VAL A 211 7.21 -3.20 -11.52
CA VAL A 211 7.19 -1.79 -11.97
C VAL A 211 6.57 -0.86 -10.92
N PHE A 212 5.36 -1.14 -10.43
CA PHE A 212 4.59 -0.20 -9.58
C PHE A 212 4.55 -0.56 -8.09
N SER A 213 5.27 -1.61 -7.68
CA SER A 213 5.12 -2.18 -6.34
C SER A 213 6.40 -2.87 -5.86
N GLY A 214 6.21 -3.78 -4.91
CA GLY A 214 7.23 -4.68 -4.41
C GLY A 214 6.61 -5.78 -3.56
N PHE A 215 7.44 -6.46 -2.80
CA PHE A 215 7.00 -7.41 -1.77
C PHE A 215 7.24 -6.87 -0.37
N GLY A 216 6.44 -7.34 0.59
CA GLY A 216 6.59 -7.01 2.00
C GLY A 216 5.88 -5.72 2.43
N ALA A 217 6.33 -5.14 3.53
CA ALA A 217 5.74 -3.96 4.14
C ALA A 217 6.21 -2.67 3.46
N LYS A 218 5.33 -1.66 3.47
CA LYS A 218 5.57 -0.30 2.95
C LYS A 218 5.83 -0.22 1.43
N THR A 219 5.35 -1.19 0.65
CA THR A 219 5.47 -1.20 -0.83
C THR A 219 4.85 0.03 -1.49
N ARG A 220 3.75 0.56 -0.97
CA ARG A 220 3.14 1.82 -1.46
C ARG A 220 3.98 3.08 -1.19
N LYS A 221 5.09 2.96 -0.47
CA LYS A 221 6.05 4.03 -0.17
C LYS A 221 7.42 3.79 -0.84
N GLY A 222 7.48 2.96 -1.88
CA GLY A 222 8.70 2.69 -2.66
C GLY A 222 9.64 1.65 -2.07
N PHE A 223 9.23 0.89 -1.05
CA PHE A 223 10.05 -0.16 -0.44
C PHE A 223 9.75 -1.56 -1.00
N GLY A 224 10.71 -2.47 -0.87
CA GLY A 224 10.58 -3.86 -1.31
C GLY A 224 10.48 -4.06 -2.82
N GLU A 225 10.89 -3.06 -3.60
CA GLU A 225 10.92 -3.15 -5.05
C GLU A 225 11.99 -4.13 -5.50
N PHE A 226 11.75 -4.76 -6.64
CA PHE A 226 12.65 -5.75 -7.22
C PHE A 226 12.65 -5.65 -8.75
N GLU A 227 13.73 -6.12 -9.35
CA GLU A 227 13.89 -6.28 -10.80
C GLU A 227 14.00 -7.77 -11.14
N ILE A 228 13.36 -8.20 -12.23
CA ILE A 228 13.49 -9.57 -12.75
C ILE A 228 14.75 -9.63 -13.61
N ILE A 229 15.77 -10.37 -13.17
CA ILE A 229 17.06 -10.46 -13.86
C ILE A 229 17.21 -11.72 -14.70
N LYS A 230 16.45 -12.78 -14.38
CA LYS A 230 16.48 -14.04 -15.13
C LYS A 230 15.19 -14.82 -14.93
N ILE A 231 14.74 -15.49 -15.98
CA ILE A 231 13.65 -16.47 -15.94
C ILE A 231 14.20 -17.75 -16.57
N THR A 232 14.06 -18.88 -15.90
CA THR A 232 14.58 -20.19 -16.36
C THR A 232 13.48 -21.22 -16.35
N GLY A 233 13.29 -21.90 -17.48
CA GLY A 233 12.38 -23.05 -17.60
C GLY A 233 13.04 -24.37 -17.18
N ASP A 234 12.23 -25.42 -17.13
CA ASP A 234 12.67 -26.78 -16.73
C ASP A 234 13.80 -27.35 -17.58
N ASP A 235 13.79 -27.03 -18.87
CA ASP A 235 14.79 -27.44 -19.85
C ASP A 235 16.06 -26.58 -19.81
N GLY A 236 16.14 -25.64 -18.88
CA GLY A 236 17.23 -24.66 -18.80
C GLY A 236 17.11 -23.52 -19.80
N SER A 237 16.04 -23.46 -20.60
CA SER A 237 15.77 -22.33 -21.50
C SER A 237 15.63 -21.04 -20.71
N GLN A 238 16.11 -19.94 -21.29
CA GLN A 238 15.99 -18.61 -20.71
C GLN A 238 14.92 -17.83 -21.46
N GLU A 239 13.93 -17.32 -20.72
CA GLU A 239 12.94 -16.41 -21.29
C GLU A 239 13.47 -14.97 -21.30
N ALA A 240 12.98 -14.17 -22.25
CA ALA A 240 13.33 -12.77 -22.32
C ALA A 240 12.89 -12.03 -21.03
N THR A 241 13.85 -11.35 -20.41
CA THR A 241 13.59 -10.45 -19.29
C THR A 241 13.20 -9.06 -19.80
N PHE A 242 12.80 -8.17 -18.88
CA PHE A 242 12.47 -6.80 -19.20
C PHE A 242 13.19 -5.85 -18.24
N SER A 243 13.44 -4.63 -18.70
CA SER A 243 13.92 -3.56 -17.82
C SER A 243 12.73 -2.85 -17.20
N ARG A 244 12.60 -2.90 -15.86
CA ARG A 244 11.49 -2.21 -15.18
C ARG A 244 11.48 -0.70 -15.38
N ASP A 245 12.64 -0.12 -15.67
CA ASP A 245 12.81 1.32 -15.83
C ASP A 245 12.62 1.78 -17.29
N SER A 246 12.59 0.87 -18.27
CA SER A 246 12.51 1.24 -19.69
C SER A 246 11.17 1.85 -20.10
N PHE A 247 10.13 1.72 -19.26
CA PHE A 247 8.81 2.29 -19.54
C PHE A 247 8.73 3.80 -19.28
N PHE A 248 9.75 4.38 -18.64
CA PHE A 248 9.77 5.79 -18.26
C PHE A 248 10.82 6.58 -19.07
N CYS A 249 10.41 7.08 -20.23
CA CYS A 249 11.18 7.90 -21.14
C CYS A 249 11.16 9.39 -20.73
N ALA A 250 12.26 10.13 -20.90
CA ALA A 250 12.33 11.53 -20.46
C ALA A 250 11.48 12.54 -21.27
N LYS A 251 10.53 12.06 -22.09
CA LYS A 251 9.68 12.87 -22.98
C LYS A 251 8.21 12.60 -22.64
N ASN A 252 7.30 13.46 -23.11
CA ASN A 252 5.84 13.45 -22.86
C ASN A 252 5.08 12.14 -23.25
N SER A 253 5.77 11.00 -23.33
CA SER A 253 5.30 9.67 -23.69
C SER A 253 5.20 8.69 -22.51
N ASP A 254 5.58 9.08 -21.29
CA ASP A 254 5.56 8.18 -20.12
C ASP A 254 4.18 7.54 -19.89
N GLU A 255 3.11 8.34 -19.99
CA GLU A 255 1.76 7.83 -19.83
C GLU A 255 1.39 6.83 -20.93
N ALA A 256 1.77 7.09 -22.18
CA ALA A 256 1.50 6.19 -23.30
C ALA A 256 2.28 4.87 -23.19
N CYS A 257 3.56 4.93 -22.78
CA CYS A 257 4.39 3.77 -22.54
C CYS A 257 3.84 2.89 -21.41
N VAL A 258 3.40 3.52 -20.30
CA VAL A 258 2.79 2.79 -19.19
C VAL A 258 1.43 2.19 -19.59
N LYS A 259 0.58 2.94 -20.31
CA LYS A 259 -0.69 2.42 -20.84
C LYS A 259 -0.47 1.19 -21.72
N LYS A 260 0.52 1.25 -22.63
CA LYS A 260 0.90 0.10 -23.45
C LYS A 260 1.28 -1.11 -22.60
N PHE A 261 2.12 -0.91 -21.59
CA PHE A 261 2.54 -1.98 -20.68
C PHE A 261 1.36 -2.60 -19.91
N ILE A 262 0.46 -1.78 -19.37
CA ILE A 262 -0.74 -2.26 -18.67
C ILE A 262 -1.63 -3.07 -19.62
N ASN A 263 -1.80 -2.58 -20.87
CA ASN A 263 -2.58 -3.27 -21.89
C ASN A 263 -1.95 -4.62 -22.28
N GLU A 264 -0.63 -4.76 -22.31
CA GLU A 264 0.03 -6.05 -22.53
C GLU A 264 -0.34 -7.07 -21.44
N VAL A 265 -0.40 -6.64 -20.17
CA VAL A 265 -0.86 -7.50 -19.07
C VAL A 265 -2.35 -7.80 -19.20
N ALA A 266 -3.18 -6.79 -19.50
CA ALA A 266 -4.62 -6.95 -19.67
C ALA A 266 -4.96 -7.93 -20.81
N ASN A 267 -4.24 -7.87 -21.94
CA ASN A 267 -4.39 -8.77 -23.07
C ASN A 267 -4.13 -10.24 -22.69
N SER A 268 -3.18 -10.49 -21.78
CA SER A 268 -2.95 -11.86 -21.28
C SER A 268 -4.16 -12.41 -20.51
N ILE A 269 -4.86 -11.55 -19.75
CA ILE A 269 -6.09 -11.89 -19.03
C ILE A 269 -7.25 -12.08 -20.02
N SER A 270 -7.38 -11.19 -21.02
CA SER A 270 -8.39 -11.31 -22.08
C SER A 270 -8.27 -12.64 -22.82
N LYS A 271 -7.06 -12.99 -23.26
CA LYS A 271 -6.79 -14.25 -23.97
C LYS A 271 -7.12 -15.48 -23.13
N PHE A 272 -6.83 -15.42 -21.82
CA PHE A 272 -7.23 -16.48 -20.90
C PHE A 272 -8.76 -16.62 -20.81
N ALA A 273 -9.48 -15.49 -20.68
CA ALA A 273 -10.93 -15.45 -20.63
C ALA A 273 -11.59 -15.91 -21.94
N GLU A 274 -11.04 -15.51 -23.10
CA GLU A 274 -11.46 -15.98 -24.43
C GLU A 274 -11.35 -17.51 -24.55
N THR A 275 -10.17 -18.04 -24.19
CA THR A 275 -9.92 -19.50 -24.22
C THR A 275 -10.90 -20.26 -23.29
N TYR A 276 -11.26 -19.66 -22.16
CA TYR A 276 -12.25 -20.24 -21.26
C TYR A 276 -13.66 -20.22 -21.89
N ASN A 277 -14.05 -19.10 -22.49
CA ASN A 277 -15.35 -18.92 -23.15
C ASN A 277 -15.58 -19.89 -24.32
N GLU A 278 -14.53 -20.22 -25.07
CA GLU A 278 -14.59 -21.23 -26.14
C GLU A 278 -15.02 -22.61 -25.62
N ARG A 279 -14.67 -22.93 -24.37
CA ARG A 279 -14.92 -24.23 -23.74
C ARG A 279 -16.18 -24.25 -22.87
N HIS A 280 -16.67 -23.10 -22.42
CA HIS A 280 -17.77 -22.99 -21.45
C HIS A 280 -18.82 -21.97 -21.92
N LYS A 281 -19.82 -22.44 -22.67
CA LYS A 281 -20.84 -21.57 -23.27
C LYS A 281 -21.89 -21.10 -22.26
N ASP A 282 -22.19 -21.92 -21.25
CA ASP A 282 -23.32 -21.70 -20.34
C ASP A 282 -23.04 -20.61 -19.28
N SER A 283 -21.76 -20.36 -18.99
CA SER A 283 -21.29 -19.31 -18.10
C SER A 283 -19.99 -18.73 -18.62
N SER A 284 -20.09 -17.77 -19.54
CA SER A 284 -18.95 -17.14 -20.20
C SER A 284 -18.68 -15.72 -19.70
N PHE A 285 -17.43 -15.27 -19.76
CA PHE A 285 -17.06 -13.90 -19.46
C PHE A 285 -17.60 -12.93 -20.52
N ILE A 286 -18.09 -11.77 -20.07
CA ILE A 286 -18.35 -10.63 -20.95
C ILE A 286 -17.01 -9.91 -21.14
N LEU A 287 -16.46 -9.96 -22.36
CA LEU A 287 -15.15 -9.41 -22.70
C LEU A 287 -15.24 -7.93 -23.06
N GLU A 288 -15.55 -7.10 -22.07
CA GLU A 288 -15.58 -5.64 -22.20
C GLU A 288 -14.99 -4.98 -20.95
N GLN A 289 -14.53 -3.75 -21.08
CA GLN A 289 -14.09 -2.98 -19.91
C GLN A 289 -15.29 -2.75 -18.96
N THR A 290 -15.09 -3.06 -17.68
CA THR A 290 -16.08 -2.77 -16.63
C THR A 290 -16.41 -1.28 -16.61
N LYS A 291 -17.71 -0.97 -16.55
CA LYS A 291 -18.21 0.39 -16.33
C LYS A 291 -18.54 0.58 -14.84
N PHE A 292 -17.83 1.49 -14.19
CA PHE A 292 -18.14 1.94 -12.83
C PHE A 292 -19.01 3.20 -12.90
N ASN A 293 -19.98 3.33 -11.99
CA ASN A 293 -20.92 4.47 -11.99
C ASN A 293 -20.30 5.77 -11.43
N ASP A 294 -19.24 5.65 -10.62
CA ASP A 294 -18.50 6.74 -9.99
C ASP A 294 -17.06 6.23 -9.70
N VAL A 295 -16.39 6.74 -8.67
CA VAL A 295 -15.15 6.17 -8.13
C VAL A 295 -15.31 4.65 -7.94
N PRO A 296 -14.40 3.82 -8.49
CA PRO A 296 -14.51 2.36 -8.40
C PRO A 296 -14.46 1.84 -6.95
N GLU A 297 -15.19 0.77 -6.63
CA GLU A 297 -15.26 0.25 -5.25
C GLU A 297 -13.90 -0.24 -4.73
N PHE A 298 -13.01 -0.66 -5.62
CA PHE A 298 -11.66 -1.11 -5.32
C PHE A 298 -10.61 -0.54 -6.29
N PRO A 299 -9.33 -0.42 -5.86
CA PRO A 299 -8.26 0.12 -6.69
C PRO A 299 -8.07 -0.67 -7.98
N ASN A 300 -8.21 -0.02 -9.14
CA ASN A 300 -8.03 -0.65 -10.44
C ASN A 300 -7.58 0.36 -11.51
N PHE A 301 -7.31 -0.14 -12.72
CA PHE A 301 -6.73 0.63 -13.82
C PHE A 301 -7.74 1.33 -14.75
N THR A 302 -9.06 1.24 -14.55
CA THR A 302 -10.02 1.93 -15.44
C THR A 302 -9.88 3.44 -15.39
N ASP A 303 -9.52 3.99 -14.22
CA ASP A 303 -9.41 5.42 -13.95
C ASP A 303 -8.08 5.82 -13.29
N ASN A 304 -6.99 5.08 -13.59
CA ASN A 304 -5.70 5.35 -12.97
C ASN A 304 -5.11 6.70 -13.36
N ILE A 305 -4.33 7.29 -12.46
CA ILE A 305 -3.55 8.50 -12.72
C ILE A 305 -2.08 8.17 -12.51
N ILE A 306 -1.24 8.49 -13.50
CA ILE A 306 0.21 8.36 -13.40
C ILE A 306 0.84 9.74 -13.44
N TYR A 307 1.77 9.97 -12.53
CA TYR A 307 2.52 11.22 -12.48
C TYR A 307 4.01 10.95 -12.25
N VAL A 308 4.84 11.50 -13.14
CA VAL A 308 6.30 11.42 -13.08
C VAL A 308 6.85 12.84 -12.90
N PRO A 309 7.37 13.21 -11.72
CA PRO A 309 7.90 14.54 -11.46
C PRO A 309 9.23 14.78 -12.18
N HIS A 310 9.24 15.64 -13.21
CA HIS A 310 10.44 15.94 -14.00
C HIS A 310 11.61 16.51 -13.18
N ASN A 311 11.35 17.28 -12.13
CA ASN A 311 12.38 17.97 -11.33
C ASN A 311 12.77 17.21 -10.04
N LEU A 312 12.25 16.00 -9.84
CA LEU A 312 12.54 15.19 -8.66
C LEU A 312 13.37 13.97 -9.06
N SER A 313 14.68 14.18 -9.18
CA SER A 313 15.65 13.10 -9.33
C SER A 313 16.85 13.29 -8.41
N CYS A 314 17.51 12.22 -8.00
CA CYS A 314 18.61 12.21 -7.05
C CYS A 314 19.68 11.17 -7.42
N GLN A 315 20.94 11.42 -7.06
CA GLN A 315 22.04 10.47 -7.31
C GLN A 315 21.98 9.21 -6.42
N SER A 316 21.22 9.25 -5.32
CA SER A 316 21.03 8.10 -4.44
C SER A 316 19.58 7.93 -4.04
N THR A 317 19.18 6.68 -3.84
CA THR A 317 17.88 6.31 -3.26
C THR A 317 17.71 6.95 -1.88
N LYS A 318 18.77 6.97 -1.06
CA LYS A 318 18.78 7.64 0.25
C LYS A 318 18.28 9.09 0.18
N PHE A 319 18.88 9.92 -0.69
CA PHE A 319 18.48 11.32 -0.84
C PHE A 319 17.08 11.47 -1.42
N LEU A 320 16.68 10.58 -2.34
CA LEU A 320 15.33 10.58 -2.88
C LEU A 320 14.29 10.32 -1.77
N PHE A 321 14.50 9.33 -0.91
CA PHE A 321 13.60 9.04 0.21
C PHE A 321 13.54 10.18 1.23
N GLU A 322 14.66 10.90 1.46
CA GLU A 322 14.63 12.12 2.26
C GLU A 322 13.76 13.20 1.59
N ARG A 323 13.91 13.46 0.29
CA ARG A 323 13.03 14.42 -0.42
C ARG A 323 11.56 14.01 -0.41
N LEU A 324 11.26 12.71 -0.38
CA LEU A 324 9.89 12.20 -0.35
C LEU A 324 9.26 12.26 1.05
N TYR A 325 10.00 11.90 2.08
CA TYR A 325 9.40 11.56 3.39
C TYR A 325 9.97 12.33 4.59
N LYS A 326 11.00 13.17 4.40
CA LYS A 326 11.60 13.90 5.52
C LYS A 326 10.57 14.75 6.23
N THR A 327 10.59 14.69 7.55
CA THR A 327 9.72 15.52 8.38
C THR A 327 10.56 16.13 9.48
N THR A 328 10.71 17.45 9.42
CA THR A 328 11.35 18.28 10.43
C THR A 328 10.44 19.46 10.75
N LYS A 329 10.81 20.28 11.72
CA LYS A 329 10.04 21.50 12.05
C LYS A 329 9.95 22.45 10.84
N ASP A 330 11.05 22.58 10.10
CA ASP A 330 11.22 23.61 9.06
C ASP A 330 11.08 23.05 7.64
N HIS A 331 11.20 21.74 7.47
CA HIS A 331 11.13 21.09 6.16
C HIS A 331 10.25 19.83 6.18
N LYS A 332 9.42 19.71 5.14
CA LYS A 332 8.60 18.54 4.84
C LYS A 332 8.92 18.06 3.44
N GLY A 333 9.20 16.77 3.32
CA GLY A 333 9.30 16.09 2.05
C GLY A 333 7.94 16.08 1.33
N LEU A 334 7.97 15.67 0.07
CA LEU A 334 6.85 15.78 -0.84
C LEU A 334 5.56 15.11 -0.31
N TYR A 335 5.64 13.91 0.27
CA TYR A 335 4.46 13.20 0.77
C TYR A 335 3.84 13.89 2.01
N PRO A 336 4.60 14.20 3.09
CA PRO A 336 4.06 15.00 4.21
C PRO A 336 3.57 16.40 3.78
N GLN A 337 4.20 17.01 2.78
CA GLN A 337 3.76 18.30 2.23
C GLN A 337 2.44 18.18 1.47
N ALA A 338 2.26 17.14 0.64
CA ALA A 338 0.99 16.87 -0.04
C ALA A 338 -0.15 16.68 0.96
N LYS A 339 0.11 15.95 2.05
CA LYS A 339 -0.85 15.81 3.16
C LYS A 339 -1.19 17.15 3.81
N GLN A 340 -0.24 18.08 3.90
CA GLN A 340 -0.49 19.42 4.44
C GLN A 340 -1.25 20.32 3.46
N GLU A 341 -0.94 20.29 2.17
CA GLU A 341 -1.66 21.06 1.16
C GLU A 341 -3.12 20.58 1.07
N LEU A 342 -3.36 19.27 1.12
CA LEU A 342 -4.71 18.70 1.17
C LEU A 342 -5.54 19.24 2.34
N ARG A 343 -4.94 19.41 3.51
CA ARG A 343 -5.64 20.02 4.66
C ARG A 343 -6.14 21.43 4.35
N LYS A 344 -5.52 22.16 3.42
CA LYS A 344 -5.80 23.58 3.12
C LYS A 344 -6.55 23.77 1.80
N CYS A 345 -6.98 22.71 1.13
CA CYS A 345 -7.53 22.80 -0.24
C CYS A 345 -8.79 23.66 -0.36
N GLU A 346 -9.63 23.74 0.68
CA GLU A 346 -10.91 24.46 0.63
C GLU A 346 -10.86 25.77 1.41
N SER A 347 -9.79 26.56 1.21
CA SER A 347 -9.53 27.91 1.77
C SER A 347 -9.05 27.99 3.24
N ARG A 348 -9.42 27.06 4.12
CA ARG A 348 -8.91 26.98 5.51
C ARG A 348 -8.40 25.58 5.82
N ASP A 349 -7.50 25.50 6.81
CA ASP A 349 -6.99 24.22 7.30
C ASP A 349 -8.13 23.41 7.95
N CYS A 350 -8.45 22.24 7.41
CA CYS A 350 -9.56 21.39 7.86
C CYS A 350 -9.44 20.98 9.34
N ILE A 351 -8.24 21.05 9.93
CA ILE A 351 -8.05 20.82 11.37
C ILE A 351 -8.62 21.94 12.22
N ASN A 352 -8.62 23.18 11.73
CA ASN A 352 -9.26 24.29 12.43
C ASN A 352 -10.78 24.13 12.44
N ASP A 353 -11.34 23.50 11.40
CA ASP A 353 -12.76 23.20 11.31
C ASP A 353 -13.12 22.04 12.23
N LEU A 354 -12.28 20.99 12.28
CA LEU A 354 -12.41 19.91 13.26
C LEU A 354 -12.37 20.43 14.70
N ILE A 355 -11.43 21.32 15.03
CA ILE A 355 -11.34 21.97 16.34
C ILE A 355 -12.61 22.78 16.64
N SER A 356 -13.08 23.59 15.70
CA SER A 356 -14.30 24.37 15.85
C SER A 356 -15.54 23.48 16.09
N ALA A 357 -15.63 22.34 15.40
CA ALA A 357 -16.74 21.40 15.58
C ALA A 357 -16.73 20.76 16.98
N LEU A 358 -15.55 20.36 17.48
CA LEU A 358 -15.37 19.84 18.84
C LEU A 358 -15.67 20.88 19.93
N GLU A 359 -15.46 22.17 19.63
CA GLU A 359 -15.85 23.28 20.51
C GLU A 359 -17.35 23.60 20.47
N GLY A 360 -18.14 22.89 19.67
CA GLY A 360 -19.60 23.08 19.57
C GLY A 360 -20.03 24.31 18.77
N GLN A 361 -19.21 24.74 17.80
CA GLN A 361 -19.60 25.84 16.91
C GLN A 361 -20.65 25.34 15.90
N LYS A 362 -21.89 25.84 15.99
CA LYS A 362 -23.05 25.42 15.17
C LYS A 362 -22.79 25.48 13.66
N GLU A 363 -21.95 26.40 13.21
CA GLU A 363 -21.53 26.52 11.80
C GLU A 363 -20.65 25.36 11.28
N LYS A 364 -20.31 24.38 12.14
CA LYS A 364 -19.44 23.23 11.82
C LYS A 364 -20.08 21.88 12.17
N GLU A 365 -21.37 21.72 11.87
CA GLU A 365 -22.08 20.43 11.95
C GLU A 365 -21.55 19.37 10.95
N LYS A 366 -20.90 19.80 9.85
CA LYS A 366 -20.20 18.94 8.90
C LYS A 366 -18.74 19.40 8.76
N VAL A 367 -17.79 18.46 8.91
CA VAL A 367 -16.34 18.71 8.78
C VAL A 367 -15.76 17.83 7.68
N LYS A 368 -15.29 18.45 6.60
CA LYS A 368 -14.64 17.74 5.49
C LYS A 368 -13.15 17.54 5.78
N ILE A 369 -12.63 16.33 5.54
CA ILE A 369 -11.22 15.97 5.77
C ILE A 369 -10.58 15.49 4.45
N PRO A 370 -10.03 16.40 3.62
CA PRO A 370 -9.45 16.02 2.33
C PRO A 370 -8.26 15.05 2.34
N PRO A 371 -7.39 15.02 3.38
CA PRO A 371 -6.27 14.07 3.43
C PRO A 371 -6.65 12.58 3.41
N THR A 372 -7.93 12.25 3.50
CA THR A 372 -8.49 10.88 3.49
C THR A 372 -8.14 10.11 2.22
N ILE A 373 -7.97 10.79 1.08
CA ILE A 373 -7.50 10.18 -0.18
C ILE A 373 -6.06 9.63 -0.12
N LEU A 374 -5.32 9.88 0.96
CA LEU A 374 -4.00 9.26 1.22
C LEU A 374 -4.10 8.05 2.15
N GLY A 375 -5.31 7.58 2.44
CA GLY A 375 -5.60 6.39 3.25
C GLY A 375 -6.10 6.71 4.65
N LEU A 376 -6.67 5.67 5.27
CA LEU A 376 -7.26 5.63 6.60
C LEU A 376 -6.67 4.47 7.42
N PRO A 377 -6.56 4.59 8.75
CA PRO A 377 -7.10 5.68 9.57
C PRO A 377 -6.21 6.93 9.59
N LEU A 378 -6.84 8.09 9.82
CA LEU A 378 -6.15 9.34 10.13
C LEU A 378 -6.22 9.62 11.63
N GLN A 379 -5.08 9.90 12.24
CA GLN A 379 -4.99 10.23 13.67
C GLN A 379 -4.56 11.68 13.84
N TYR A 380 -5.32 12.40 14.66
CA TYR A 380 -5.02 13.75 15.09
C TYR A 380 -4.88 13.77 16.61
N TYR A 381 -3.81 14.41 17.09
CA TYR A 381 -3.47 14.54 18.51
C TYR A 381 -2.84 15.92 18.73
N ASN A 382 -2.65 16.34 19.99
CA ASN A 382 -2.12 17.66 20.34
C ASN A 382 -2.91 18.81 19.70
N LEU A 383 -4.24 18.66 19.61
CA LEU A 383 -5.12 19.70 19.10
C LEU A 383 -5.08 20.91 20.03
N LYS A 384 -5.06 22.12 19.46
CA LYS A 384 -5.03 23.37 20.23
C LYS A 384 -6.37 24.06 20.11
N PRO A 385 -7.12 24.25 21.20
CA PRO A 385 -8.42 24.90 21.12
C PRO A 385 -8.24 26.37 20.74
N LYS A 386 -9.23 26.94 20.06
CA LYS A 386 -9.29 28.38 19.78
C LYS A 386 -9.73 29.13 21.04
N LYS A 387 -10.61 28.53 21.85
CA LYS A 387 -11.07 29.07 23.13
C LYS A 387 -10.21 28.49 24.27
N THR A 388 -9.64 29.34 25.10
CA THR A 388 -8.79 28.99 26.27
C THR A 388 -9.49 28.20 27.38
N LYS A 389 -10.79 27.88 27.24
CA LYS A 389 -11.63 27.36 28.33
C LYS A 389 -11.72 25.83 28.39
N ILE A 390 -11.22 25.10 27.38
CA ILE A 390 -11.33 23.64 27.37
C ILE A 390 -10.06 23.00 27.94
N LYS A 391 -10.14 22.57 29.20
CA LYS A 391 -9.05 21.89 29.91
C LYS A 391 -8.73 20.56 29.22
N ASP A 392 -7.44 20.22 29.11
CA ASP A 392 -6.96 18.95 28.56
C ASP A 392 -7.29 18.67 27.07
N PHE A 393 -7.73 19.67 26.30
CA PHE A 393 -8.04 19.53 24.86
C PHE A 393 -6.84 19.03 24.03
N ASN A 394 -5.61 19.37 24.46
CA ASN A 394 -4.37 18.89 23.85
C ASN A 394 -4.12 17.39 24.07
N LYS A 395 -4.78 16.76 25.05
CA LYS A 395 -4.73 15.31 25.28
C LYS A 395 -5.74 14.54 24.44
N LEU A 396 -6.63 15.23 23.71
CA LEU A 396 -7.57 14.58 22.81
C LEU A 396 -6.83 13.93 21.64
N LYS A 397 -7.23 12.70 21.36
CA LYS A 397 -6.86 11.93 20.19
C LYS A 397 -8.13 11.59 19.42
N ILE A 398 -8.15 11.98 18.15
CA ILE A 398 -9.25 11.67 17.24
C ILE A 398 -8.72 10.75 16.15
N THR A 399 -9.34 9.60 16.01
CA THR A 399 -9.08 8.65 14.93
C THR A 399 -10.26 8.68 13.97
N ILE A 400 -10.00 8.94 12.70
CA ILE A 400 -10.98 8.92 11.62
C ILE A 400 -10.73 7.67 10.79
N TYR A 401 -11.78 6.91 10.48
CA TYR A 401 -11.70 5.66 9.73
C TYR A 401 -12.90 5.47 8.80
N SER A 402 -12.82 4.45 7.94
CA SER A 402 -13.89 4.15 6.99
C SER A 402 -15.04 3.43 7.71
N SER A 403 -16.28 3.71 7.32
CA SER A 403 -17.44 2.97 7.82
C SER A 403 -17.47 1.59 7.16
N LEU A 404 -17.46 0.53 7.96
CA LEU A 404 -17.71 -0.84 7.51
C LEU A 404 -19.16 -1.29 7.76
N ALA A 405 -20.04 -0.37 8.15
CA ALA A 405 -21.43 -0.69 8.43
C ALA A 405 -22.06 -1.45 7.24
N GLY A 406 -22.51 -2.70 7.50
CA GLY A 406 -23.09 -3.60 6.51
C GLY A 406 -22.10 -4.49 5.74
N LEU A 407 -20.79 -4.50 6.07
CA LEU A 407 -19.77 -5.32 5.39
C LEU A 407 -18.97 -6.26 6.31
N ALA A 408 -18.91 -6.01 7.61
CA ALA A 408 -18.16 -6.85 8.56
C ALA A 408 -18.70 -6.67 9.99
N ASP A 409 -18.39 -7.63 10.87
CA ASP A 409 -18.72 -7.58 12.30
C ASP A 409 -17.95 -6.46 13.05
N ASP A 410 -16.82 -6.00 12.49
CA ASP A 410 -16.09 -4.84 12.99
C ASP A 410 -16.57 -3.56 12.27
N GLU A 411 -17.12 -2.59 13.01
CA GLU A 411 -17.64 -1.33 12.45
C GLU A 411 -16.54 -0.35 11.97
N THR A 412 -15.25 -0.65 12.23
CA THR A 412 -14.13 0.27 11.98
C THR A 412 -13.16 -0.21 10.88
N GLY A 413 -13.20 0.47 9.72
CA GLY A 413 -12.45 0.06 8.53
C GLY A 413 -11.12 0.74 8.32
N ARG A 414 -10.09 -0.05 7.97
CA ARG A 414 -8.83 0.46 7.41
C ARG A 414 -8.90 0.49 5.89
N LYS A 415 -8.63 1.65 5.29
CA LYS A 415 -8.51 1.80 3.83
C LYS A 415 -7.08 2.21 3.48
N ALA A 416 -6.36 1.32 2.82
CA ALA A 416 -4.97 1.61 2.45
C ALA A 416 -4.90 2.68 1.34
N SER A 417 -3.85 3.51 1.38
CA SER A 417 -3.60 4.63 0.44
C SER A 417 -3.73 4.23 -1.04
N PRO A 418 -4.61 4.86 -1.83
CA PRO A 418 -4.69 4.62 -3.28
C PRO A 418 -3.46 5.13 -4.05
N LEU A 419 -2.62 5.96 -3.42
CA LEU A 419 -1.32 6.37 -3.95
C LEU A 419 -0.25 5.29 -3.71
N PHE A 420 0.36 4.85 -4.81
CA PHE A 420 1.55 4.00 -4.90
C PHE A 420 2.72 4.87 -5.35
N VAL A 421 3.81 4.82 -4.59
CA VAL A 421 5.10 5.42 -4.96
C VAL A 421 6.03 4.30 -5.36
N SER A 422 6.52 4.31 -6.60
CA SER A 422 7.58 3.42 -7.08
C SER A 422 8.85 4.20 -7.40
N ILE A 423 10.02 3.55 -7.30
CA ILE A 423 11.34 4.17 -7.39
C ILE A 423 12.09 3.61 -8.58
N HIS A 424 12.36 4.47 -9.55
CA HIS A 424 12.93 4.11 -10.84
C HIS A 424 14.30 4.75 -11.05
N ARG A 425 15.09 4.19 -11.96
CA ARG A 425 16.42 4.69 -12.30
C ARG A 425 16.54 5.03 -13.79
N ARG A 426 17.06 6.22 -14.09
CA ARG A 426 17.34 6.68 -15.46
C ARG A 426 18.59 7.55 -15.46
N ASN A 427 19.53 7.27 -16.36
CA ASN A 427 20.80 7.99 -16.48
C ASN A 427 21.51 8.12 -15.12
N ASP A 428 21.61 6.99 -14.40
CA ASP A 428 22.17 6.87 -13.04
C ASP A 428 21.49 7.71 -11.94
N LYS A 429 20.37 8.35 -12.24
CA LYS A 429 19.57 9.09 -11.26
C LYS A 429 18.30 8.33 -10.90
N TRP A 430 17.99 8.35 -9.61
CA TRP A 430 16.77 7.81 -9.05
C TRP A 430 15.67 8.86 -9.09
N PHE A 431 14.46 8.47 -9.49
CA PHE A 431 13.27 9.31 -9.51
C PHE A 431 12.04 8.51 -9.06
N PRO A 432 11.02 9.15 -8.47
CA PRO A 432 9.80 8.48 -8.09
C PRO A 432 8.79 8.50 -9.24
N VAL A 433 7.90 7.51 -9.26
CA VAL A 433 6.68 7.50 -10.08
C VAL A 433 5.50 7.37 -9.12
N PHE A 434 4.49 8.19 -9.33
CA PHE A 434 3.26 8.19 -8.55
C PHE A 434 2.15 7.55 -9.38
N LEU A 435 1.66 6.39 -8.94
CA LEU A 435 0.47 5.75 -9.47
C LEU A 435 -0.66 5.94 -8.47
N ILE A 436 -1.74 6.60 -8.87
CA ILE A 436 -2.96 6.71 -8.08
C ILE A 436 -3.99 5.77 -8.72
N LEU A 437 -4.51 4.84 -7.93
CA LEU A 437 -5.62 3.98 -8.31
C LEU A 437 -6.85 4.43 -7.50
N PRO A 438 -7.71 5.30 -8.05
CA PRO A 438 -8.93 5.74 -7.37
C PRO A 438 -9.73 4.57 -6.83
N SER A 439 -10.22 4.71 -5.60
CA SER A 439 -11.14 3.72 -5.06
C SER A 439 -11.98 4.32 -3.94
N GLN A 440 -13.21 3.83 -3.80
CA GLN A 440 -14.13 4.28 -2.77
C GLN A 440 -13.52 4.13 -1.38
N MET A 441 -13.65 5.16 -0.57
CA MET A 441 -13.14 5.21 0.79
C MET A 441 -14.09 4.54 1.77
N THR A 442 -15.40 4.58 1.52
CA THR A 442 -16.48 4.07 2.37
C THR A 442 -17.71 3.77 1.50
N ASN A 443 -18.56 2.84 1.93
CA ASN A 443 -19.82 2.54 1.25
C ASN A 443 -20.96 3.48 1.67
N LYS A 444 -20.78 4.23 2.78
CA LYS A 444 -21.77 5.14 3.33
C LYS A 444 -21.74 6.49 2.61
N ARG A 445 -22.65 6.67 1.65
CA ARG A 445 -22.76 7.85 0.78
C ARG A 445 -23.98 8.71 1.13
N LEU A 446 -23.84 10.03 1.00
CA LEU A 446 -24.90 11.04 0.99
C LEU A 446 -24.88 11.78 -0.34
N ASP A 447 -25.95 12.50 -0.68
CA ASP A 447 -26.05 13.30 -1.90
C ASP A 447 -24.93 14.35 -2.03
N ASP A 448 -24.36 14.81 -0.91
CA ASP A 448 -23.33 15.87 -0.84
C ASP A 448 -21.93 15.39 -0.41
N GLY A 449 -21.70 14.07 -0.31
CA GLY A 449 -20.39 13.51 0.00
C GLY A 449 -20.43 12.13 0.66
N ILE A 450 -19.28 11.68 1.17
CA ILE A 450 -19.18 10.39 1.85
C ILE A 450 -18.94 10.55 3.35
N ILE A 451 -19.57 9.70 4.17
CA ILE A 451 -19.48 9.77 5.63
C ILE A 451 -18.36 8.87 6.14
N LEU A 452 -17.55 9.41 7.05
CA LEU A 452 -16.55 8.66 7.80
C LEU A 452 -16.95 8.53 9.26
N GLU A 453 -16.47 7.45 9.86
CA GLU A 453 -16.63 7.19 11.28
C GLU A 453 -15.45 7.77 12.05
N ARG A 454 -15.65 7.98 13.36
CA ARG A 454 -14.65 8.56 14.25
C ARG A 454 -14.71 7.99 15.64
N GLU A 455 -13.53 7.94 16.26
CA GLU A 455 -13.35 7.62 17.67
C GLU A 455 -12.60 8.77 18.34
N VAL A 456 -13.10 9.23 19.48
CA VAL A 456 -12.44 10.23 20.32
C VAL A 456 -11.97 9.55 21.61
N SER A 457 -10.70 9.70 21.92
CA SER A 457 -10.08 9.17 23.13
C SER A 457 -9.18 10.21 23.78
N PHE A 458 -8.89 10.05 25.07
CA PHE A 458 -7.91 10.87 25.79
C PHE A 458 -6.61 10.09 25.93
N ASP A 459 -5.50 10.71 25.54
CA ASP A 459 -4.18 10.11 25.66
C ASP A 459 -3.73 10.14 27.13
N ASN A 460 -3.95 9.04 27.84
CA ASN A 460 -3.47 8.82 29.19
C ASN A 460 -1.97 8.50 29.16
N HIS A 461 -1.13 9.45 28.79
CA HIS A 461 0.30 9.36 29.10
C HIS A 461 0.53 9.66 30.59
N SER A 462 0.07 8.77 31.48
CA SER A 462 0.68 8.60 32.78
C SER A 462 1.90 7.70 32.61
N GLY A 463 3.06 8.14 33.13
CA GLY A 463 4.23 7.27 33.25
C GLY A 463 3.88 5.98 34.01
N PRO A 464 4.72 4.94 33.92
CA PRO A 464 4.46 3.68 34.59
C PRO A 464 4.69 3.89 36.09
N ASN A 465 3.62 4.25 36.79
CA ASN A 465 3.38 4.04 38.21
C ASN A 465 2.04 4.69 38.55
N ASN A 466 0.99 3.89 38.52
CA ASN A 466 -0.05 3.84 39.55
C ASN A 466 -1.09 2.81 39.12
N SER A 467 -0.79 1.55 39.40
CA SER A 467 -1.79 0.52 39.64
C SER A 467 -2.47 0.82 40.97
N TYR A 468 -3.35 1.81 40.98
CA TYR A 468 -4.41 1.91 41.95
C TYR A 468 -5.67 2.28 41.18
N GLN A 469 -6.63 1.35 41.20
CA GLN A 469 -8.03 1.69 41.00
C GLN A 469 -8.34 2.85 41.95
N SER A 470 -8.42 4.06 41.42
CA SER A 470 -9.15 5.14 42.05
C SER A 470 -10.20 5.57 41.06
N GLU A 471 -11.45 5.27 41.40
CA GLU A 471 -12.63 5.98 40.93
C GLU A 471 -12.39 7.48 41.09
N ASN A 472 -11.87 8.11 40.05
CA ASN A 472 -11.84 9.55 39.93
C ASN A 472 -12.40 9.86 38.54
N LYS A 473 -13.73 10.01 38.50
CA LYS A 473 -14.45 10.77 37.47
C LYS A 473 -13.96 12.23 37.53
N SER A 474 -12.71 12.48 37.12
CA SER A 474 -12.16 13.83 37.02
C SER A 474 -12.71 14.46 35.75
N THR A 475 -13.74 15.30 35.91
CA THR A 475 -14.19 16.35 34.97
C THR A 475 -13.75 16.13 33.52
N GLN A 476 -14.41 15.17 32.86
CA GLN A 476 -14.26 14.94 31.43
C GLN A 476 -14.58 16.26 30.71
N CYS A 477 -13.64 16.72 29.89
CA CYS A 477 -13.82 17.86 29.01
C CYS A 477 -15.14 17.71 28.21
N SER A 478 -16.07 18.65 28.35
CA SER A 478 -17.31 18.65 27.55
C SER A 478 -16.99 19.02 26.10
N ILE A 479 -16.67 18.03 25.28
CA ILE A 479 -16.53 18.18 23.83
C ILE A 479 -17.87 17.98 23.14
N ASN A 480 -18.07 18.68 22.03
CA ASN A 480 -19.18 18.37 21.12
C ASN A 480 -18.82 17.19 20.24
N GLU A 481 -19.60 16.11 20.35
CA GLU A 481 -19.53 14.94 19.47
C GLU A 481 -20.70 14.90 18.47
N ASP A 482 -21.58 15.90 18.50
CA ASP A 482 -22.66 16.03 17.52
C ASP A 482 -22.18 16.83 16.30
N PHE A 483 -21.43 16.13 15.43
CA PHE A 483 -21.07 16.59 14.09
C PHE A 483 -20.65 15.41 13.21
N THR A 484 -20.80 15.58 11.90
CA THR A 484 -20.47 14.56 10.89
C THR A 484 -19.11 14.83 10.26
N ILE A 485 -18.31 13.78 10.08
CA ILE A 485 -17.08 13.85 9.29
C ILE A 485 -17.36 13.38 7.87
N THR A 486 -17.02 14.22 6.90
CA THR A 486 -17.11 13.89 5.49
C THR A 486 -15.73 13.76 4.85
N ALA A 487 -15.62 12.95 3.81
CA ALA A 487 -14.39 12.79 3.05
C ALA A 487 -14.42 13.49 1.69
N TYR A 488 -13.27 13.43 1.03
CA TYR A 488 -13.01 13.95 -0.29
C TYR A 488 -12.59 12.77 -1.16
N GLU A 489 -13.15 12.60 -2.36
CA GLU A 489 -12.76 11.52 -3.29
C GLU A 489 -12.27 12.06 -4.64
N ASP A 490 -11.72 13.27 -4.67
CA ASP A 490 -11.13 13.85 -5.87
C ASP A 490 -9.62 13.57 -5.92
N PHE A 491 -9.30 12.49 -6.62
CA PHE A 491 -7.94 12.01 -6.83
C PHE A 491 -7.16 12.82 -7.87
N LYS A 492 -7.86 13.58 -8.75
CA LYS A 492 -7.19 14.49 -9.70
C LYS A 492 -6.54 15.64 -8.94
N LYS A 493 -7.19 16.15 -7.89
CA LYS A 493 -6.59 17.15 -7.01
C LYS A 493 -5.30 16.69 -6.36
N LEU A 494 -5.20 15.42 -5.98
CA LEU A 494 -3.95 14.88 -5.45
C LEU A 494 -2.83 15.02 -6.48
N LYS A 495 -3.08 14.70 -7.75
CA LYS A 495 -2.11 14.90 -8.84
C LYS A 495 -1.69 16.36 -8.95
N GLU A 496 -2.64 17.29 -8.99
CA GLU A 496 -2.35 18.74 -9.06
C GLU A 496 -1.47 19.21 -7.90
N ILE A 497 -1.73 18.72 -6.69
CA ILE A 497 -0.94 19.04 -5.50
C ILE A 497 0.48 18.48 -5.62
N LEU A 498 0.62 17.22 -6.05
CA LEU A 498 1.92 16.59 -6.28
C LEU A 498 2.73 17.35 -7.35
N GLU A 499 2.07 17.81 -8.41
CA GLU A 499 2.65 18.64 -9.48
C GLU A 499 3.10 20.01 -8.96
N LYS A 500 2.24 20.72 -8.23
CA LYS A 500 2.55 22.02 -7.63
C LYS A 500 3.76 21.93 -6.69
N ILE A 501 3.76 20.92 -5.81
CA ILE A 501 4.82 20.75 -4.80
C ILE A 501 6.15 20.38 -5.47
N SER A 502 6.13 19.52 -6.49
CA SER A 502 7.36 19.09 -7.16
C SER A 502 8.01 20.21 -8.00
N GLN A 503 7.22 21.17 -8.48
CA GLN A 503 7.70 22.36 -9.20
C GLN A 503 8.23 23.45 -8.27
N GLY A 504 7.64 23.61 -7.07
CA GLY A 504 8.00 24.66 -6.11
C GLY A 504 9.27 24.41 -5.27
N GLY A 505 9.90 23.24 -5.39
CA GLY A 505 11.13 22.90 -4.67
C GLY A 505 12.39 23.39 -5.39
N ARG A 506 12.70 24.68 -5.25
CA ARG A 506 14.08 25.20 -5.43
C ARG A 506 14.77 25.33 -4.08
#